data_AF-A0A917SIG4-F1
#
_entry.id   AF-A0A917SIG4-F1
#
_cell.length_a   1.000
_cell.length_b   1.000
_cell.length_c   1.000
_cell.angle_alpha   90.00
_cell.angle_beta   90.00
_cell.angle_gamma   90.00
#
_symmetry.space_group_name_H-M   'P 1'
#
loop_
_entity.id
_entity.type
_entity.pdbx_description
1 polymer ?
#
loop_
_entity_poly.entity_id
_entity_poly.type
_entity_poly.pdbx_seq_one_letter_code
_entity_poly.pdbx_strand_id
1 'polypeptide(L)'
;MKSKAPGSATVSEIARHWALSRETTQKLLDVGNIAPVESGPRRYDWRDVWCLEGAAYVPSEEMSAFKKPLLKPAEAQAEYLRKLRPRTISDQAKKGKLPGIKLGTEWRFRERDVKRLEGSANA
;
A
#
# COMPACT_ATOMS: atom_id res chain seq x y z
N MET A 1 15.60 -9.13 21.16
CA MET A 1 15.24 -7.92 20.38
C MET A 1 13.77 -7.63 20.63
N LYS A 2 13.40 -6.43 21.11
CA LYS A 2 11.98 -6.08 21.30
C LYS A 2 11.37 -5.84 19.92
N SER A 3 10.54 -6.76 19.43
CA SER A 3 9.79 -6.58 18.19
C SER A 3 8.94 -5.31 18.32
N LYS A 4 9.28 -4.26 17.55
CA LYS A 4 8.50 -3.02 17.55
C LYS A 4 7.11 -3.34 17.02
N ALA A 5 6.08 -3.12 17.84
CA ALA A 5 4.72 -3.33 17.41
C ALA A 5 4.41 -2.38 16.23
N PRO A 6 3.73 -2.87 15.18
CA PRO A 6 3.36 -2.03 14.04
C PRO A 6 2.39 -0.91 14.45
N GLY A 7 1.65 -1.07 15.54
CA GLY A 7 0.72 -0.07 16.07
C GLY A 7 -0.56 0.01 15.23
N SER A 8 -1.40 0.99 15.53
CA SER A 8 -2.71 1.16 14.90
C SER A 8 -2.87 2.51 14.20
N ALA A 9 -3.74 2.58 13.19
CA ALA A 9 -4.04 3.78 12.44
C ALA A 9 -5.54 4.04 12.34
N THR A 10 -5.90 5.31 12.30
CA THR A 10 -7.25 5.80 11.98
C THR A 10 -7.53 5.67 10.48
N VAL A 11 -8.82 5.70 10.11
CA VAL A 11 -9.25 5.70 8.70
C VAL A 11 -8.59 6.83 7.90
N SER A 12 -8.40 8.01 8.49
CA SER A 12 -7.78 9.16 7.82
C SER A 12 -6.30 8.94 7.54
N GLU A 13 -5.57 8.27 8.44
CA GLU A 13 -4.17 7.90 8.24
C GLU A 13 -4.03 6.85 7.15
N ILE A 14 -4.91 5.83 7.16
CA ILE A 14 -4.96 4.80 6.12
C ILE A 14 -5.34 5.41 4.77
N ALA A 15 -6.29 6.34 4.72
CA ALA A 15 -6.70 7.02 3.49
C ALA A 15 -5.55 7.84 2.89
N ARG A 16 -4.76 8.52 3.73
CA ARG A 16 -3.53 9.20 3.30
C ARG A 16 -2.50 8.21 2.79
N HIS A 17 -2.33 7.09 3.48
CA HIS A 17 -1.42 6.03 3.06
C HIS A 17 -1.83 5.44 1.70
N TRP A 18 -3.11 5.13 1.47
CA TRP A 18 -3.59 4.59 0.19
C TRP A 18 -3.77 5.64 -0.91
N ALA A 19 -3.60 6.92 -0.61
CA ALA A 19 -3.94 8.04 -1.49
C ALA A 19 -5.37 7.92 -2.05
N LEU A 20 -6.33 7.67 -1.16
CA LEU A 20 -7.76 7.52 -1.44
C LEU A 20 -8.59 8.46 -0.56
N SER A 21 -9.86 8.62 -0.92
CA SER A 21 -10.82 9.34 -0.06
C SER A 21 -11.09 8.54 1.22
N ARG A 22 -11.46 9.25 2.31
CA ARG A 22 -11.82 8.60 3.57
C ARG A 22 -13.01 7.63 3.41
N GLU A 23 -14.00 8.00 2.58
CA GLU A 23 -15.17 7.17 2.33
C GLU A 23 -14.81 5.88 1.59
N THR A 24 -13.99 5.97 0.53
CA THR A 24 -13.51 4.79 -0.19
C THR A 24 -12.69 3.88 0.71
N THR A 25 -11.82 4.46 1.53
CA THR A 25 -11.02 3.71 2.50
C THR A 25 -11.90 2.98 3.50
N GLN A 26 -12.92 3.64 4.08
CA GLN A 26 -13.85 2.97 4.99
C GLN A 26 -14.54 1.79 4.32
N LYS A 27 -15.07 1.96 3.10
CA LYS A 27 -15.70 0.87 2.34
C LYS A 27 -14.76 -0.31 2.11
N LEU A 28 -13.50 -0.05 1.81
CA LEU A 28 -12.50 -1.11 1.60
C LEU A 28 -12.16 -1.85 2.89
N LEU A 29 -12.08 -1.15 4.03
CA LEU A 29 -11.87 -1.77 5.33
C LEU A 29 -13.07 -2.64 5.74
N ASP A 30 -14.29 -2.16 5.48
CA ASP A 30 -15.53 -2.90 5.76
C ASP A 30 -15.62 -4.17 4.90
N VAL A 31 -15.36 -4.06 3.59
CA VAL A 31 -15.33 -5.21 2.66
C VAL A 31 -14.21 -6.18 3.00
N GLY A 32 -13.08 -5.66 3.48
CA GLY A 32 -11.95 -6.45 3.97
C GLY A 32 -12.20 -7.13 5.32
N ASN A 33 -13.35 -6.89 5.96
CA ASN A 33 -13.73 -7.40 7.28
C ASN A 33 -12.66 -7.17 8.35
N ILE A 34 -11.96 -6.02 8.32
CA ILE A 34 -10.98 -5.68 9.35
C ILE A 34 -11.70 -5.16 10.58
N ALA A 35 -11.52 -5.84 11.71
CA ALA A 35 -12.03 -5.40 12.99
C ALA A 35 -11.17 -4.25 13.56
N PRO A 36 -11.79 -3.19 14.10
CA PRO A 36 -11.04 -2.16 14.82
C PRO A 36 -10.48 -2.72 16.14
N VAL A 37 -9.28 -2.28 16.50
CA VAL A 37 -8.54 -2.79 17.68
C VAL A 37 -8.93 -2.11 19.01
N GLU A 38 -9.65 -0.99 18.97
CA GLU A 38 -10.03 -0.22 20.16
C GLU A 38 -11.52 0.13 20.14
N SER A 39 -12.12 0.19 21.33
CA SER A 39 -13.51 0.63 21.56
C SER A 39 -13.71 2.14 21.50
N GLY A 40 -12.61 2.91 21.35
CA GLY A 40 -12.61 4.36 21.13
C GLY A 40 -12.76 4.75 19.65
N PRO A 41 -12.14 5.85 19.18
CA PRO A 41 -12.12 6.18 17.75
C PRO A 41 -11.66 4.97 16.95
N ARG A 42 -12.38 4.57 15.88
CA ARG A 42 -12.04 3.36 15.11
C ARG A 42 -10.60 3.41 14.61
N ARG A 43 -9.74 2.58 15.21
CA ARG A 43 -8.35 2.34 14.80
C ARG A 43 -8.22 0.90 14.28
N TYR A 44 -7.37 0.69 13.30
CA TYR A 44 -7.12 -0.61 12.67
C TYR A 44 -5.64 -0.96 12.84
N ASP A 45 -5.32 -2.24 13.05
CA ASP A 45 -3.92 -2.69 13.11
C ASP A 45 -3.28 -2.55 11.73
N TRP A 46 -2.07 -1.99 11.69
CA TRP A 46 -1.30 -1.90 10.44
C TRP A 46 -1.04 -3.28 9.80
N ARG A 47 -0.98 -4.37 10.58
CA ARG A 47 -0.86 -5.73 10.06
C ARG A 47 -2.04 -6.13 9.19
N ASP A 48 -3.25 -5.82 9.63
CA ASP A 48 -4.45 -6.16 8.87
C ASP A 48 -4.54 -5.30 7.61
N VAL A 49 -4.16 -4.02 7.72
CA VAL A 49 -4.05 -3.10 6.58
C VAL A 49 -3.05 -3.64 5.54
N TRP A 50 -1.85 -4.06 5.97
CA TRP A 50 -0.86 -4.66 5.06
C TRP A 50 -1.31 -6.01 4.50
N CYS A 51 -2.06 -6.79 5.26
CA CYS A 51 -2.65 -8.03 4.78
C CYS A 51 -3.60 -7.76 3.60
N LEU A 52 -4.45 -6.72 3.67
CA LEU A 52 -5.26 -6.27 2.53
C LEU A 52 -4.42 -5.79 1.35
N GLU A 53 -3.25 -5.23 1.61
CA GLU A 53 -2.31 -4.85 0.57
C GLU A 53 -1.56 -6.05 -0.05
N GLY A 54 -1.83 -7.27 0.42
CA GLY A 54 -1.17 -8.50 -0.04
C GLY A 54 0.15 -8.81 0.67
N ALA A 55 0.47 -8.13 1.76
CA ALA A 55 1.68 -8.32 2.56
C ALA A 55 1.35 -8.87 3.96
N ALA A 56 1.18 -10.19 4.05
CA ALA A 56 0.84 -10.87 5.30
C ALA A 56 1.91 -10.76 6.40
N TYR A 57 3.18 -10.57 6.02
CA TYR A 57 4.29 -10.39 6.95
C TYR A 57 5.18 -9.23 6.51
N VAL A 58 5.43 -8.31 7.44
CA VAL A 58 6.34 -7.18 7.28
C VAL A 58 7.35 -7.19 8.42
N PRO A 59 8.65 -7.41 8.13
CA PRO A 59 9.71 -7.33 9.12
C PRO A 59 9.78 -5.94 9.79
N SER A 60 10.20 -5.91 11.04
CA SER A 60 10.20 -4.69 11.88
C SER A 60 10.99 -3.52 11.28
N GLU A 61 12.07 -3.83 10.58
CA GLU A 61 12.98 -2.92 9.90
C GLU A 61 12.37 -2.31 8.64
N GLU A 62 11.34 -2.95 8.07
CA GLU A 62 10.65 -2.51 6.85
C GLU A 62 9.35 -1.77 7.16
N MET A 63 8.83 -1.88 8.38
CA MET A 63 7.55 -1.28 8.78
C MET A 63 7.47 0.22 8.48
N SER A 64 8.58 0.97 8.62
CA SER A 64 8.61 2.39 8.29
C SER A 64 8.38 2.66 6.79
N ALA A 65 8.98 1.84 5.93
CA ALA A 65 8.78 1.92 4.48
C ALA A 65 7.37 1.50 4.07
N PHE A 66 6.80 0.51 4.75
CA PHE A 66 5.43 0.04 4.51
C PHE A 66 4.34 1.02 4.96
N LYS A 67 4.64 1.98 5.84
CA LYS A 67 3.71 3.05 6.22
C LYS A 67 3.75 4.26 5.29
N LYS A 68 4.76 4.36 4.42
CA LYS A 68 4.85 5.47 3.47
C LYS A 68 3.65 5.48 2.52
N PRO A 69 3.17 6.64 2.06
CA PRO A 69 2.09 6.70 1.08
C PRO A 69 2.37 5.83 -0.14
N LEU A 70 1.36 5.09 -0.57
CA LEU A 70 1.38 4.34 -1.82
C LEU A 70 1.26 5.30 -2.99
N LEU A 71 2.03 5.02 -4.03
CA LEU A 71 2.11 5.80 -5.24
C LEU A 71 0.93 5.48 -6.15
N LYS A 72 0.37 6.52 -6.76
CA LYS A 72 -0.49 6.40 -7.94
C LYS A 72 0.34 5.96 -9.16
N PRO A 73 -0.28 5.41 -10.21
CA PRO A 73 0.44 5.03 -11.43
C PRO A 73 1.26 6.19 -12.04
N ALA A 74 0.77 7.42 -11.97
CA ALA A 74 1.49 8.60 -12.46
C ALA A 74 2.70 8.98 -11.60
N GLU A 75 2.60 8.85 -10.28
CA GLU A 75 3.71 9.10 -9.35
C GLU A 75 4.78 8.01 -9.51
N ALA A 76 4.36 6.74 -9.61
CA ALA A 76 5.26 5.62 -9.88
C ALA A 76 6.00 5.79 -11.21
N GLN A 77 5.33 6.29 -12.26
CA GLN A 77 5.98 6.66 -13.51
C GLN A 77 7.04 7.74 -13.30
N ALA A 78 6.68 8.86 -12.68
CA ALA A 78 7.55 10.03 -12.59
C ALA A 78 8.85 9.70 -11.84
N GLU A 79 8.74 8.92 -10.78
CA GLU A 79 9.88 8.61 -9.91
C GLU A 79 10.69 7.40 -10.37
N TYR A 80 10.05 6.24 -10.64
CA TYR A 80 10.76 4.95 -10.78
C TYR A 80 10.57 4.28 -12.16
N LEU A 81 9.40 4.46 -12.78
CA LEU A 81 9.01 3.74 -13.99
C LEU A 81 8.92 4.68 -15.21
N ARG A 82 9.89 5.59 -15.36
CA ARG A 82 9.87 6.70 -16.34
C ARG A 82 9.63 6.26 -17.79
N LYS A 83 10.05 5.04 -18.13
CA LYS A 83 9.89 4.45 -19.48
C LYS A 83 8.48 3.94 -19.77
N LEU A 84 7.63 3.78 -18.75
CA LEU A 84 6.26 3.26 -18.89
C LEU A 84 5.23 4.39 -18.78
N ARG A 85 4.12 4.30 -19.51
CA ARG A 85 2.98 5.22 -19.32
C ARG A 85 2.12 4.76 -18.13
N PRO A 86 1.37 5.65 -17.46
CA PRO A 86 0.56 5.29 -16.29
C PRO A 86 -0.43 4.16 -16.58
N ARG A 87 -1.06 4.18 -17.77
CA ARG A 87 -1.95 3.11 -18.23
C ARG A 87 -1.21 1.77 -18.33
N THR A 88 -0.03 1.76 -18.94
CA THR A 88 0.80 0.55 -19.07
C THR A 88 1.23 0.00 -17.71
N ILE A 89 1.52 0.87 -16.74
CA ILE A 89 1.85 0.49 -15.36
C ILE A 89 0.66 -0.27 -14.73
N SER A 90 -0.56 0.28 -14.82
CA SER A 90 -1.76 -0.39 -14.33
C SER A 90 -2.04 -1.71 -15.07
N ASP A 91 -1.84 -1.76 -16.39
CA ASP A 91 -2.03 -2.98 -17.19
C ASP A 91 -1.01 -4.07 -16.83
N GLN A 92 0.24 -3.70 -16.56
CA GLN A 92 1.27 -4.63 -16.10
C GLN A 92 1.01 -5.12 -14.68
N ALA A 93 0.53 -4.26 -13.78
CA ALA A 93 0.08 -4.66 -12.45
C ALA A 93 -1.06 -5.67 -12.51
N LYS A 94 -2.07 -5.42 -13.35
CA LYS A 94 -3.17 -6.37 -13.60
C LYS A 94 -2.69 -7.73 -14.12
N LYS A 95 -1.61 -7.74 -14.90
CA LYS A 95 -0.98 -8.97 -15.44
C LYS A 95 -0.01 -9.63 -14.45
N GLY A 96 0.15 -9.09 -13.24
CA GLY A 96 1.11 -9.59 -12.24
C GLY A 96 2.59 -9.32 -12.57
N LYS A 97 2.87 -8.47 -13.56
CA LYS A 97 4.25 -8.12 -13.98
C LYS A 97 4.86 -7.01 -13.15
N LEU A 98 4.02 -6.20 -12.49
CA LEU A 98 4.44 -5.19 -11.53
C LEU A 98 3.78 -5.47 -10.17
N PRO A 99 4.46 -5.19 -9.05
CA PRO A 99 3.93 -5.36 -7.70
C PRO A 99 2.90 -4.25 -7.41
N GLY A 100 1.71 -4.39 -7.97
CA GLY A 100 0.58 -3.49 -7.75
C GLY A 100 -0.36 -4.02 -6.68
N ILE A 101 -0.89 -3.10 -5.90
CA ILE A 101 -1.91 -3.32 -4.88
C ILE A 101 -3.24 -2.84 -5.47
N LYS A 102 -4.22 -3.72 -5.55
CA LYS A 102 -5.55 -3.39 -6.05
C LYS A 102 -6.46 -2.96 -4.90
N LEU A 103 -6.77 -1.67 -4.83
CA LEU A 103 -7.66 -1.08 -3.83
C LEU A 103 -8.96 -0.63 -4.51
N GLY A 104 -9.97 -1.50 -4.48
CA GLY A 104 -11.22 -1.28 -5.24
C GLY A 104 -10.97 -1.34 -6.75
N THR A 105 -11.25 -0.23 -7.44
CA THR A 105 -10.98 -0.08 -8.89
C THR A 105 -9.59 0.48 -9.19
N GLU A 106 -8.89 0.95 -8.17
CA GLU A 106 -7.66 1.71 -8.28
C GLU A 106 -6.44 0.84 -8.04
N TRP A 107 -5.37 1.06 -8.82
CA TRP A 107 -4.07 0.45 -8.58
C TRP A 107 -3.16 1.40 -7.83
N ARG A 108 -2.46 0.87 -6.82
CA ARG A 108 -1.47 1.58 -6.00
C ARG A 108 -0.18 0.79 -5.95
N PHE A 109 0.93 1.49 -5.72
CA PHE A 109 2.26 0.90 -5.76
C PHE A 109 3.05 1.30 -4.54
N ARG A 110 3.68 0.34 -3.88
CA ARG A 110 4.58 0.63 -2.78
C ARG A 110 5.92 1.08 -3.34
N GLU A 111 6.40 2.25 -2.92
CA GLU A 111 7.66 2.87 -3.38
C GLU A 111 8.82 1.87 -3.38
N ARG A 112 8.97 1.12 -2.28
CA ARG A 112 10.01 0.11 -2.12
C ARG A 112 10.01 -0.95 -3.21
N ASP A 113 8.83 -1.44 -3.56
CA ASP A 113 8.68 -2.57 -4.48
C ASP A 113 8.97 -2.11 -5.91
N VAL A 114 8.55 -0.91 -6.29
CA VAL A 114 8.89 -0.32 -7.60
C VAL A 114 10.36 0.09 -7.68
N LYS A 115 10.97 0.59 -6.60
CA LYS A 115 12.40 0.94 -6.54
C LYS A 115 13.30 -0.28 -6.75
N ARG A 116 12.92 -1.43 -6.20
CA ARG A 116 13.65 -2.71 -6.41
C ARG A 116 13.66 -3.13 -7.89
N LEU A 117 12.60 -2.85 -8.64
CA LEU A 117 12.53 -3.16 -10.06
C LEU A 117 13.40 -2.24 -10.91
N GLU A 118 13.47 -0.95 -10.58
CA GLU A 118 14.37 -0.01 -11.23
C GLU A 118 15.84 -0.45 -11.09
N GLY A 119 16.24 -0.84 -9.88
CA GLY A 119 17.60 -1.33 -9.62
C GLY A 119 17.94 -2.64 -10.34
N SER A 120 16.93 -3.48 -10.62
CA SER A 120 17.12 -4.76 -11.34
C SER A 120 17.14 -4.60 -12.86
N ALA A 121 16.65 -3.48 -13.40
CA ALA A 121 16.61 -3.21 -14.84
C ALA A 121 17.91 -2.55 -15.39
N ASN A 122 18.87 -2.24 -14.52
CA ASN A 122 20.17 -1.66 -14.85
C ASN A 122 21.34 -2.62 -14.53
N ALA A 123 21.06 -3.89 -14.23
CA ALA A 123 22.05 -4.95 -14.00
C ALA A 123 22.15 -5.89 -15.22
#